data_AF-A0A243AYJ8-F1
#
_entry.id   AF-A0A243AYJ8-F1
#
_cell.length_a   1.000
_cell.length_b   1.000
_cell.length_c   1.000
_cell.angle_alpha   90.00
_cell.angle_beta   90.00
_cell.angle_gamma   90.00
#
_symmetry.space_group_name_H-M   'P 1'
#
loop_
_entity.id
_entity.type
_entity.pdbx_description
1 polymer ?
#
loop_
_entity_poly.entity_id
_entity_poly.type
_entity_poly.pdbx_seq_one_letter_code
_entity_poly.pdbx_strand_id
1 'polypeptide(L)' 'MHEELLRKIIRTKIKVGMHILEELPAPIQQSAKQMLNILQEELSSYPKEQGHHKNNLKNIIIE' A
#
# COMPACT_ATOMS: atom_id res chain seq x y z
N MET A 1 -1.81 -3.11 12.66
CA MET A 1 -2.79 -1.98 12.71
C MET A 1 -2.22 -0.68 12.13
N HIS A 2 -1.05 -0.20 12.54
CA HIS A 2 -0.43 1.02 11.97
C HIS A 2 0.01 0.87 10.50
N GLU A 3 0.63 -0.25 10.14
CA GLU A 3 1.04 -0.59 8.76
C GLU A 3 -0.12 -0.61 7.76
N GLU A 4 -1.24 -1.24 8.11
CA GLU A 4 -2.43 -1.29 7.26
C GLU A 4 -3.08 0.08 7.09
N LEU A 5 -3.13 0.88 8.17
CA LEU A 5 -3.63 2.24 8.12
C LEU A 5 -2.73 3.10 7.22
N LEU A 6 -1.41 2.96 7.32
CA LEU A 6 -0.44 3.64 6.47
C LEU A 6 -0.63 3.26 4.99
N ARG A 7 -0.77 1.97 4.67
CA ARG A 7 -1.08 1.51 3.30
C ARG A 7 -2.40 2.09 2.78
N LYS A 8 -3.43 2.17 3.62
CA LYS A 8 -4.73 2.76 3.25
C LYS A 8 -4.59 4.25 2.95
N ILE A 9 -3.80 4.99 3.75
CA ILE A 9 -3.50 6.40 3.52
C ILE A 9 -2.74 6.59 2.20
N ILE A 10 -1.70 5.80 1.96
CA ILE A 10 -0.89 5.90 0.73
C ILE A 10 -1.74 5.59 -0.51
N ARG A 11 -2.53 4.51 -0.50
CA ARG A 11 -3.47 4.18 -1.60
C ARG A 11 -4.46 5.32 -1.87
N THR A 12 -4.96 5.95 -0.81
CA THR A 12 -5.87 7.09 -0.93
C THR A 12 -5.18 8.28 -1.60
N LYS A 13 -3.96 8.61 -1.19
CA LYS A 13 -3.16 9.70 -1.79
C LYS A 13 -2.87 9.44 -3.28
N ILE A 14 -2.55 8.20 -3.66
CA ILE A 14 -2.37 7.83 -5.06
C ILE A 14 -3.66 8.03 -5.85
N LYS A 15 -4.81 7.61 -5.31
CA LYS A 15 -6.11 7.77 -5.98
C LYS A 15 -6.47 9.25 -6.20
N VAL A 16 -6.23 10.09 -5.19
CA VAL A 16 -6.42 11.55 -5.30
C VAL A 16 -5.45 12.14 -6.33
N GLY A 17 -4.18 11.71 -6.32
CA GLY A 17 -3.20 12.10 -7.32
C GLY A 17 -3.65 11.77 -8.74
N MET A 18 -4.16 10.56 -8.97
CA MET A 18 -4.73 10.13 -10.26
C MET A 18 -5.82 11.08 -10.77
N HIS A 19 -6.72 11.52 -9.89
CA HIS A 19 -7.79 12.45 -10.24
C HIS A 19 -7.25 13.83 -10.64
N ILE A 20 -6.25 14.35 -9.91
CA ILE A 20 -5.60 15.63 -10.26
C ILE A 20 -4.88 15.53 -11.61
N LEU A 21 -4.29 14.38 -11.93
CA LEU A 21 -3.62 14.16 -13.22
C LEU A 21 -4.59 14.16 -14.41
N GLU A 22 -5.89 13.90 -14.20
CA GLU A 22 -6.90 14.02 -15.26
C GLU A 22 -7.12 15.46 -15.72
N GLU A 23 -6.73 16.44 -14.90
CA GLU A 23 -6.81 17.87 -15.22
C GLU A 23 -5.56 18.41 -15.94
N LEU A 24 -4.50 17.58 -16.06
CA LEU A 24 -3.23 17.99 -16.66
C LEU A 24 -3.16 17.63 -18.16
N PRO A 25 -2.34 18.35 -18.94
CA PRO A 25 -2.08 18.02 -20.35
C PRO A 25 -1.61 16.56 -20.54
N ALA A 26 -2.06 15.94 -21.64
CA ALA A 26 -1.81 14.51 -21.93
C ALA A 26 -0.35 14.04 -21.77
N PRO A 27 0.69 14.82 -22.15
CA PRO A 27 2.08 14.39 -21.95
C PRO A 27 2.46 14.24 -20.47
N ILE A 28 2.00 15.17 -19.63
CA ILE A 28 2.26 15.16 -18.18
C ILE A 28 1.45 14.03 -17.52
N GLN A 29 0.22 13.83 -17.97
CA GLN A 29 -0.64 12.77 -17.48
C GLN A 29 -0.04 11.38 -17.75
N GLN A 30 0.55 11.14 -18.92
CA GLN A 30 1.18 9.85 -19.24
C GLN A 30 2.38 9.54 -18.33
N SER A 31 3.33 10.46 -18.21
CA SER A 31 4.50 10.26 -17.36
C SER A 31 4.11 10.09 -15.89
N ALA A 32 3.15 10.87 -15.41
CA ALA A 32 2.68 10.76 -14.04
C ALA A 32 1.87 9.47 -13.77
N LYS A 33 1.07 9.00 -14.74
CA LYS A 33 0.41 7.68 -14.66
C LYS A 33 1.42 6.54 -14.55
N GLN A 34 2.50 6.58 -15.35
CA GLN A 34 3.57 5.58 -15.24
C GLN A 34 4.21 5.57 -13.85
N MET A 35 4.52 6.74 -13.30
CA MET A 35 5.07 6.86 -11.96
C MET A 35 4.11 6.34 -10.87
N LEU A 36 2.82 6.69 -10.94
CA LEU A 36 1.82 6.19 -9.98
C LEU A 36 1.62 4.68 -10.05
N ASN A 37 1.74 4.08 -11.24
CA ASN A 37 1.64 2.63 -11.40
C ASN A 37 2.80 1.90 -10.71
N ILE A 38 4.03 2.42 -10.85
CA ILE A 38 5.22 1.87 -10.15
C ILE A 38 5.00 1.89 -8.64
N LEU A 39 4.51 3.02 -8.09
CA LEU A 39 4.22 3.15 -6.67
C LEU A 39 3.10 2.20 -6.21
N GLN A 40 2.09 1.95 -7.04
CA GLN A 40 1.05 0.97 -6.74
C GLN A 40 1.58 -0.46 -6.72
N GLU A 41 2.47 -0.80 -7.65
CA GLU A 41 3.11 -2.10 -7.74
C GLU A 41 3.97 -2.37 -6.50
N GLU A 42 4.80 -1.41 -6.08
CA GLU A 42 5.60 -1.48 -4.85
C GLU A 42 4.74 -1.66 -3.59
N LEU A 43 3.59 -0.98 -3.51
CA LEU A 43 2.66 -1.14 -2.39
C LEU A 43 1.91 -2.48 -2.40
N SER A 44 1.84 -3.13 -3.57
CA SER A 44 1.15 -4.41 -3.76
C SER A 44 2.08 -5.60 -3.63
N SER A 45 3.37 -5.42 -3.94
CA SER A 45 4.42 -6.43 -3.80
C SER A 45 4.84 -6.66 -2.35
N TYR A 46 4.50 -5.76 -1.42
CA TYR A 46 4.74 -5.98 0.00
C TYR A 46 3.80 -7.08 0.52
N PRO A 47 4.30 -8.28 0.84
CA PRO A 47 3.45 -9.38 1.27
C PRO A 47 2.68 -8.97 2.53
N LYS A 48 1.48 -9.51 2.71
CA LYS A 48 0.74 -9.46 3.99
C LYS A 48 1.45 -10.34 5.03
N GLU A 49 2.74 -10.15 5.25
CA GLU A 49 3.35 -10.67 6.46
C GLU A 49 2.79 -9.89 7.64
N GLN A 50 2.49 -10.60 8.73
CA GLN A 50 1.91 -10.12 9.99
C GLN A 50 0.37 -10.10 10.11
N GLY A 51 -0.34 -10.92 9.34
CA GLY A 51 -1.73 -11.29 9.64
C GLY A 51 -1.91 -12.67 10.31
N HIS A 52 -0.91 -13.55 10.20
CA HIS A 52 -1.09 -14.98 10.53
C HIS A 52 -0.05 -15.54 11.53
N HIS A 53 0.35 -14.75 12.52
CA HIS A 53 0.88 -15.29 13.78
C HIS A 53 0.01 -14.84 14.96
N LYS A 54 -1.27 -15.20 14.87
CA LYS A 54 -2.13 -15.27 16.06
C LYS A 54 -1.66 -16.51 16.87
N ASN A 55 -1.00 -16.24 17.99
CA ASN A 55 -0.98 -17.09 19.18
C ASN A 55 -0.36 -18.50 19.09
N ASN A 56 0.92 -18.63 18.71
CA ASN A 56 1.71 -19.79 19.14
C ASN A 56 2.53 -19.48 20.42
N LEU A 57 1.90 -18.81 21.39
CA LEU A 57 2.23 -19.04 22.81
C LEU A 57 1.69 -20.43 23.17
N LYS A 58 2.29 -21.48 22.60
CA LYS A 58 2.10 -22.83 23.11
C LYS A 58 2.78 -22.85 24.47
N ASN A 59 1.95 -22.79 25.51
CA ASN A 59 2.17 -23.26 26.87
C ASN A 59 3.60 -23.78 27.12
N ILE A 60 4.45 -22.95 27.69
CA ILE A 60 5.52 -23.49 28.53
C ILE A 60 4.83 -23.82 29.85
N ILE A 61 4.39 -25.07 29.99
CA ILE A 61 4.13 -25.65 31.32
C ILE A 61 5.52 -25.80 31.94
N ILE A 62 5.77 -25.05 33.01
CA ILE A 62 6.87 -25.34 33.93
C ILE A 62 6.21 -26.10 35.08
N GLU A 63 6.48 -27.40 35.14
CA GLU A 63 6.20 -28.26 36.28
C GLU A 63 7.47 -28.37 37.14
#